data_AF-A0A7N0UNV4-F1
#
_entry.id   AF-A0A7N0UNV4-F1
#
_cell.length_a   1.000
_cell.length_b   1.000
_cell.length_c   1.000
_cell.angle_alpha   90.00
_cell.angle_beta   90.00
_cell.angle_gamma   90.00
#
_symmetry.space_group_name_H-M   'P 1'
#
loop_
_entity.id
_entity.type
_entity.pdbx_description
1 polymer ?
#
loop_
_entity_poly.entity_id
_entity_poly.type
_entity_poly.pdbx_seq_one_letter_code
_entity_poly.pdbx_strand_id
1 'polypeptide(L)'
;MRKLNFHEKKLLKKLIFLNGTGKGCHREGPVMRKYHITGRDDYKKYETLRRSVQKLVNVLKQMDDRDPFLVRMTDALFEKLRAEIRFVLRMAGITWGNTDQKSLALCDHLSVSSFHRWRLLTILARLEFAERFKRQSRSSSKDMSRNSDRNVEDFVTWVDSSECKTKVLDYNNKLGHYDLMN
;
A
#
# COMPACT_ATOMS: atom_id res chain seq x y z
N MET A 1 1.69 -24.82 22.30
CA MET A 1 0.53 -25.73 22.44
C MET A 1 0.95 -27.14 22.06
N ARG A 2 0.52 -28.15 22.82
CA ARG A 2 0.79 -29.56 22.53
C ARG A 2 0.04 -30.00 21.26
N LYS A 3 0.64 -30.89 20.48
CA LYS A 3 0.01 -31.50 19.30
C LYS A 3 -1.08 -32.49 19.77
N LEU A 4 -2.33 -32.27 19.35
CA LEU A 4 -3.47 -33.12 19.70
C LEU A 4 -3.37 -34.51 19.04
N ASN A 5 -3.74 -35.54 19.78
CA ASN A 5 -3.86 -36.91 19.29
C ASN A 5 -5.07 -37.09 18.35
N PHE A 6 -5.13 -38.20 17.62
CA PHE A 6 -6.20 -38.44 16.63
C PHE A 6 -7.61 -38.39 17.25
N HIS A 7 -7.81 -39.02 18.42
CA HIS A 7 -9.09 -39.02 19.13
C HIS A 7 -9.48 -37.63 19.62
N GLU A 8 -8.52 -36.87 20.17
CA GLU A 8 -8.72 -35.48 20.60
C GLU A 8 -9.09 -34.57 19.42
N LYS A 9 -8.41 -34.70 18.27
CA LYS A 9 -8.75 -33.96 17.05
C LYS A 9 -10.14 -34.30 16.50
N LYS A 10 -10.59 -35.56 16.64
CA LYS A 10 -11.92 -35.99 16.21
C LYS A 10 -13.03 -35.32 17.04
N LEU A 11 -12.78 -35.11 18.34
CA LEU A 11 -13.68 -34.38 19.25
C LEU A 11 -13.59 -32.86 19.06
N LEU A 12 -12.39 -32.34 18.82
CA LEU A 12 -12.10 -30.89 18.79
C LEU A 12 -11.97 -30.33 17.36
N LYS A 13 -12.83 -30.74 16.43
CA LYS A 13 -12.74 -30.32 15.01
C LYS A 13 -12.91 -28.81 14.78
N LYS A 14 -13.74 -28.15 15.60
CA LYS A 14 -13.99 -26.69 15.51
C LYS A 14 -13.00 -25.86 16.32
N LEU A 15 -12.12 -26.52 17.08
CA LEU A 15 -11.29 -25.88 18.07
C LEU A 15 -9.93 -25.49 17.47
N ILE A 16 -9.94 -24.40 16.71
CA ILE A 16 -8.73 -23.81 16.14
C ILE A 16 -8.49 -22.48 16.86
N PHE A 17 -7.61 -22.48 17.85
CA PHE A 17 -7.32 -21.29 18.67
C PHE A 17 -6.59 -20.18 17.89
N LEU A 18 -5.66 -20.55 17.00
CA LEU A 18 -4.80 -19.59 16.30
C LEU A 18 -5.48 -18.95 15.08
N ASN A 19 -6.43 -19.66 14.47
CA ASN A 19 -7.24 -19.15 13.37
C ASN A 19 -8.68 -19.04 13.85
N GLY A 20 -8.98 -17.97 14.58
CA GLY A 20 -10.37 -17.63 14.86
C GLY A 20 -11.14 -17.58 13.54
N THR A 21 -12.24 -18.32 13.44
CA THR A 21 -13.11 -18.41 12.25
C THR A 21 -13.81 -17.09 11.89
N GLY A 22 -13.42 -15.98 12.54
CA GLY A 22 -13.80 -14.62 12.18
C GLY A 22 -13.27 -14.26 10.79
N LYS A 23 -14.20 -13.95 9.89
CA LYS A 23 -13.97 -13.53 8.51
C LYS A 23 -12.81 -12.52 8.41
N GLY A 24 -11.74 -12.86 7.68
CA GLY A 24 -10.71 -11.91 7.23
C GLY A 24 -9.39 -11.84 8.02
N CYS A 25 -9.28 -12.51 9.18
CA CYS A 25 -8.09 -12.38 10.05
C CYS A 25 -6.77 -12.84 9.39
N HIS A 26 -6.80 -13.84 8.51
CA HIS A 26 -5.58 -14.42 7.92
C HIS A 26 -4.89 -13.51 6.89
N ARG A 27 -5.62 -12.62 6.20
CA ARG A 27 -5.01 -11.71 5.22
C ARG A 27 -4.46 -10.43 5.86
N GLU A 28 -5.09 -10.00 6.95
CA GLU A 28 -4.72 -8.79 7.68
C GLU A 28 -3.33 -8.91 8.31
N GLY A 29 -3.07 -9.97 9.08
CA GLY A 29 -1.79 -10.14 9.81
C GLY A 29 -0.53 -10.08 8.92
N PRO A 30 -0.44 -10.84 7.81
CA PRO A 30 0.69 -10.75 6.89
C PRO A 30 0.87 -9.36 6.27
N VAL A 31 -0.21 -8.69 5.90
CA VAL A 31 -0.15 -7.34 5.30
C VAL A 31 0.30 -6.30 6.31
N MET A 32 -0.23 -6.36 7.54
CA MET A 32 0.19 -5.49 8.64
C MET A 32 1.67 -5.65 8.98
N ARG A 33 2.16 -6.90 9.03
CA ARG A 33 3.58 -7.17 9.26
C ARG A 33 4.47 -6.67 8.11
N LYS A 34 4.03 -6.86 6.86
CA LYS A 34 4.81 -6.45 5.68
C LYS A 34 5.00 -4.93 5.61
N TYR A 35 3.94 -4.16 5.83
CA TYR A 35 3.97 -2.69 5.73
C TYR A 35 4.09 -1.97 7.08
N HIS A 36 4.40 -2.70 8.15
CA HIS A 36 4.57 -2.16 9.50
C HIS A 36 3.40 -1.27 9.96
N ILE A 37 2.17 -1.73 9.68
CA ILE A 37 0.94 -1.00 10.03
C ILE A 37 0.74 -1.11 11.54
N THR A 38 0.82 0.02 12.24
CA THR A 38 0.66 0.07 13.70
C THR A 38 -0.81 -0.04 14.13
N GLY A 39 -1.70 0.68 13.44
CA GLY A 39 -3.13 0.73 13.77
C GLY A 39 -3.94 -0.29 12.97
N ARG A 40 -4.72 -1.12 13.68
CA ARG A 40 -5.68 -2.04 13.02
C ARG A 40 -6.77 -1.29 12.25
N ASP A 41 -7.10 -0.08 12.70
CA ASP A 41 -8.13 0.75 12.08
C ASP A 41 -7.71 1.29 10.71
N ASP A 42 -6.42 1.52 10.48
CA ASP A 42 -5.90 1.92 9.16
C ASP A 42 -6.20 0.84 8.13
N TYR A 43 -5.92 -0.43 8.47
CA TYR A 43 -6.21 -1.56 7.59
C TYR A 43 -7.70 -1.66 7.28
N LYS A 44 -8.56 -1.51 8.30
CA LYS A 44 -10.02 -1.53 8.13
C LYS A 44 -10.54 -0.39 7.25
N LYS A 45 -9.98 0.82 7.36
CA LYS A 45 -10.35 1.97 6.51
C LYS A 45 -10.11 1.66 5.04
N TYR A 46 -8.91 1.18 4.69
CA TYR A 46 -8.59 0.84 3.30
C TYR A 46 -9.33 -0.40 2.78
N GLU A 47 -9.60 -1.39 3.65
CA GLU A 47 -10.48 -2.51 3.28
C GLU A 47 -11.93 -2.05 3.01
N THR A 48 -12.43 -1.08 3.78
CA THR A 48 -13.75 -0.48 3.53
C THR A 48 -13.77 0.30 2.22
N LEU A 49 -12.72 1.08 1.95
CA LEU A 49 -12.55 1.80 0.68
C LEU A 49 -12.52 0.83 -0.50
N ARG A 50 -11.70 -0.22 -0.45
CA ARG A 50 -11.65 -1.27 -1.47
C ARG A 50 -13.03 -1.87 -1.76
N ARG A 51 -13.81 -2.17 -0.71
CA ARG A 51 -15.17 -2.70 -0.87
C ARG A 51 -16.10 -1.68 -1.53
N SER A 52 -15.99 -0.39 -1.20
CA SER A 52 -16.79 0.65 -1.85
C SER A 52 -16.46 0.78 -3.34
N VAL A 53 -15.18 0.71 -3.71
CA VAL A 53 -14.73 0.69 -5.10
C VAL A 53 -15.29 -0.54 -5.82
N GLN A 54 -15.21 -1.73 -5.21
CA GLN A 54 -15.75 -2.95 -5.80
C GLN A 54 -17.27 -2.87 -6.04
N LYS A 55 -18.02 -2.28 -5.10
CA LYS A 55 -19.46 -2.05 -5.26
C LYS A 55 -19.72 -1.12 -6.45
N LEU A 56 -18.98 -0.03 -6.56
CA LEU A 56 -19.12 0.92 -7.67
C LEU A 56 -18.80 0.24 -9.01
N VAL A 57 -17.72 -0.53 -9.09
CA VAL A 57 -17.35 -1.32 -10.28
C VAL A 57 -18.44 -2.32 -10.66
N ASN A 58 -19.04 -3.00 -9.68
CA ASN A 58 -20.12 -3.95 -9.94
C ASN A 58 -21.37 -3.26 -10.49
N VAL A 59 -21.69 -2.04 -10.01
CA VAL A 59 -22.79 -1.23 -10.56
C VAL A 59 -22.47 -0.79 -11.99
N LEU A 60 -21.25 -0.33 -12.25
CA LEU A 60 -20.82 0.07 -13.59
C LEU A 60 -20.86 -1.10 -14.58
N LYS A 61 -20.52 -2.32 -14.16
CA LYS A 61 -20.62 -3.54 -14.97
C LYS A 61 -22.07 -3.94 -15.31
N GLN A 62 -23.07 -3.41 -14.60
CA GLN A 62 -24.49 -3.71 -14.84
C GLN A 62 -25.17 -2.70 -15.76
N MET A 63 -24.52 -1.57 -16.07
CA MET A 63 -25.04 -0.56 -16.98
C MET A 63 -24.77 -0.93 -18.43
N ASP A 64 -25.46 -0.28 -19.37
CA ASP A 64 -25.24 -0.49 -20.80
C ASP A 64 -23.91 0.14 -21.26
N ASP A 65 -23.16 -0.58 -22.09
CA ASP A 65 -21.83 -0.19 -22.58
C ASP A 65 -21.87 1.06 -23.47
N ARG A 66 -23.04 1.39 -24.02
CA ARG A 66 -23.25 2.53 -24.93
C ARG A 66 -23.56 3.85 -24.22
N ASP A 67 -23.75 3.84 -22.90
CA ASP A 67 -24.06 5.05 -22.14
C ASP A 67 -22.81 5.95 -21.97
N PRO A 68 -22.82 7.21 -22.44
CA PRO A 68 -21.72 8.14 -22.21
C PRO A 68 -21.43 8.40 -20.72
N PHE A 69 -22.40 8.20 -19.83
CA PHE A 69 -22.19 8.31 -18.39
C PHE A 69 -21.26 7.22 -17.85
N LEU A 70 -21.38 5.98 -18.33
CA LEU A 70 -20.49 4.88 -17.95
C LEU A 70 -19.04 5.23 -18.31
N VAL A 71 -18.81 5.74 -19.52
CA VAL A 71 -17.47 6.12 -19.98
C VAL A 71 -16.88 7.20 -19.09
N ARG A 72 -17.64 8.27 -18.80
CA ARG A 72 -17.20 9.37 -17.93
C ARG A 72 -16.89 8.92 -16.50
N MET A 73 -17.75 8.08 -15.92
CA MET A 73 -17.58 7.61 -14.55
C MET A 73 -16.41 6.61 -14.44
N THR A 74 -16.26 5.76 -15.44
CA THR A 74 -15.15 4.82 -15.56
C THR A 74 -13.83 5.59 -15.64
N ASP A 75 -13.77 6.64 -16.46
CA ASP A 75 -12.59 7.50 -16.59
C ASP A 75 -12.24 8.21 -15.29
N ALA A 76 -13.24 8.77 -14.60
CA ALA A 76 -13.04 9.42 -13.31
C ALA A 76 -12.56 8.43 -12.23
N LEU A 77 -13.03 7.19 -12.26
CA LEU A 77 -12.59 6.11 -11.37
C LEU A 77 -11.15 5.71 -11.64
N PHE A 78 -10.80 5.49 -12.92
CA PHE A 78 -9.46 5.12 -13.33
C PHE A 78 -8.44 6.22 -13.05
N GLU A 79 -8.79 7.50 -13.21
CA GLU A 79 -7.86 8.59 -12.90
C GLU A 79 -7.55 8.66 -11.40
N LYS A 80 -8.55 8.44 -10.54
CA LYS A 80 -8.34 8.38 -9.07
C LYS A 80 -7.57 7.15 -8.63
N LEU A 81 -7.78 6.00 -9.29
CA LEU A 81 -7.13 4.72 -8.96
C LEU A 81 -5.87 4.46 -9.79
N ARG A 82 -5.40 5.43 -10.56
CA ARG A 82 -4.31 5.28 -11.52
C ARG A 82 -3.03 4.75 -10.88
N ALA A 83 -2.69 5.25 -9.69
CA ALA A 83 -1.52 4.82 -8.94
C ALA A 83 -1.63 3.34 -8.54
N GLU A 84 -2.78 2.93 -8.00
CA GLU A 84 -3.05 1.57 -7.55
C GLU A 84 -3.10 0.56 -8.70
N ILE A 85 -3.76 0.92 -9.80
CA ILE A 85 -3.95 0.06 -10.96
C ILE A 85 -2.62 -0.16 -11.70
N ARG A 86 -1.78 0.88 -11.80
CA ARG A 86 -0.43 0.73 -12.36
C ARG A 86 0.40 -0.30 -11.58
N PHE A 87 0.22 -0.38 -10.27
CA PHE A 87 0.90 -1.37 -9.46
C PHE A 87 0.39 -2.79 -9.76
N VAL A 88 -0.94 -2.99 -9.84
CA VAL A 88 -1.54 -4.28 -10.22
C VAL A 88 -0.99 -4.74 -11.58
N LEU A 89 -0.92 -3.83 -12.55
CA LEU A 89 -0.38 -4.09 -13.88
C LEU A 89 1.12 -4.43 -13.83
N ARG A 90 1.92 -3.70 -13.07
CA ARG A 90 3.36 -4.00 -12.88
C ARG A 90 3.58 -5.40 -12.27
N MET A 91 2.75 -5.80 -11.31
CA MET A 91 2.83 -7.15 -10.73
C MET A 91 2.40 -8.23 -11.71
N ALA A 92 1.45 -7.93 -12.59
CA ALA A 92 1.01 -8.81 -13.66
C ALA A 92 1.98 -8.85 -14.86
N GLY A 93 3.08 -8.07 -14.83
CA GLY A 93 4.04 -7.96 -15.94
C GLY A 93 3.52 -7.17 -17.13
N ILE A 94 2.41 -6.45 -16.99
CA ILE A 94 1.75 -5.69 -18.05
C ILE A 94 2.27 -4.25 -18.00
N THR A 95 2.90 -3.81 -19.09
CA THR A 95 3.31 -2.41 -19.26
C THR A 95 2.10 -1.54 -19.60
N TRP A 96 2.08 -0.34 -19.02
CA TRP A 96 1.00 0.64 -19.21
C TRP A 96 1.07 1.17 -20.66
N GLY A 97 0.37 0.49 -21.58
CA GLY A 97 0.41 0.80 -23.02
C GLY A 97 -0.23 -0.25 -23.92
N ASN A 98 -0.22 -1.53 -23.55
CA ASN A 98 -0.58 -2.66 -24.44
C ASN A 98 -1.94 -3.35 -24.17
N THR A 99 -2.76 -2.84 -23.24
CA THR A 99 -4.06 -3.45 -22.92
C THR A 99 -5.14 -2.39 -23.02
N ASP A 100 -6.30 -2.75 -23.58
CA ASP A 100 -7.51 -1.91 -23.62
C ASP A 100 -7.72 -1.24 -22.26
N GLN A 101 -7.43 0.07 -22.23
CA GLN A 101 -6.91 0.79 -21.08
C GLN A 101 -7.91 1.04 -19.94
N LYS A 102 -9.09 0.41 -19.98
CA LYS A 102 -10.20 0.67 -19.06
C LYS A 102 -10.99 -0.58 -18.69
N SER A 103 -10.37 -1.75 -18.72
CA SER A 103 -11.09 -2.96 -18.32
C SER A 103 -11.39 -2.93 -16.82
N LEU A 104 -12.69 -2.86 -16.48
CA LEU A 104 -13.19 -2.90 -15.10
C LEU A 104 -12.74 -4.18 -14.36
N ALA A 105 -12.30 -5.21 -15.09
CA ALA A 105 -11.67 -6.42 -14.55
C ALA A 105 -10.40 -6.14 -13.72
N LEU A 106 -9.62 -5.10 -14.07
CA LEU A 106 -8.42 -4.74 -13.30
C LEU A 106 -8.75 -4.31 -11.87
N CYS A 107 -9.94 -3.75 -11.65
CA CYS A 107 -10.39 -3.34 -10.32
C CYS A 107 -10.71 -4.53 -9.41
N ASP A 108 -11.02 -5.71 -9.96
CA ASP A 108 -11.29 -6.92 -9.16
C ASP A 108 -10.02 -7.44 -8.45
N HIS A 109 -8.86 -7.20 -9.07
CA HIS A 109 -7.55 -7.54 -8.52
C HIS A 109 -7.02 -6.50 -7.52
N LEU A 110 -7.74 -5.39 -7.31
CA LEU A 110 -7.36 -4.38 -6.34
C LEU A 110 -7.28 -5.00 -4.95
N SER A 111 -6.13 -4.89 -4.30
CA SER A 111 -5.89 -5.41 -2.95
C SER A 111 -5.59 -4.28 -1.95
N VAL A 112 -5.86 -4.51 -0.67
CA VAL A 112 -5.50 -3.56 0.42
C VAL A 112 -3.99 -3.28 0.45
N SER A 113 -3.19 -4.26 0.02
CA SER A 113 -1.74 -4.13 -0.09
C SER A 113 -1.29 -3.08 -1.09
N SER A 114 -2.11 -2.79 -2.12
CA SER A 114 -1.79 -1.77 -3.13
C SER A 114 -1.72 -0.40 -2.46
N PHE A 115 -2.76 -0.04 -1.70
CA PHE A 115 -2.83 1.22 -0.95
C PHE A 115 -1.68 1.41 0.05
N HIS A 116 -1.25 0.34 0.71
CA HIS A 116 -0.21 0.44 1.73
C HIS A 116 1.20 0.63 1.17
N ARG A 117 1.41 0.35 -0.13
CA ARG A 117 2.71 0.60 -0.79
C ARG A 117 2.99 2.07 -1.04
N TRP A 118 1.94 2.88 -1.12
CA TRP A 118 2.03 4.33 -1.31
C TRP A 118 2.18 5.11 0.01
N ARG A 119 2.28 4.41 1.14
CA ARG A 119 2.67 5.03 2.41
C ARG A 119 4.10 5.55 2.30
N LEU A 120 4.34 6.73 2.85
CA LEU A 120 5.65 7.38 2.84
C LEU A 120 6.79 6.44 3.29
N LEU A 121 6.58 5.65 4.35
CA LEU A 121 7.57 4.68 4.83
C LEU A 121 7.94 3.60 3.80
N THR A 122 6.99 3.17 2.97
CA THR A 122 7.25 2.17 1.92
C THR A 122 7.95 2.79 0.71
N ILE A 123 7.62 4.05 0.41
CA ILE A 123 8.30 4.82 -0.64
C ILE A 123 9.75 5.08 -0.24
N LEU A 124 10.01 5.53 0.99
CA LEU A 124 11.37 5.76 1.51
C LEU A 124 12.23 4.50 1.48
N ALA A 125 11.67 3.34 1.84
CA ALA A 125 12.37 2.07 1.75
C ALA A 125 12.67 1.66 0.30
N ARG A 126 11.78 2.03 -0.65
CA ARG A 126 11.98 1.76 -2.09
C ARG A 126 13.02 2.69 -2.72
N LEU A 127 13.09 3.94 -2.27
CA LEU A 127 14.06 4.94 -2.70
C LEU A 127 15.41 4.80 -1.96
N GLU A 128 15.59 3.73 -1.17
CA GLU A 128 16.80 3.44 -0.41
C GLU A 128 17.21 4.51 0.62
N PHE A 129 16.28 5.42 1.00
CA PHE A 129 16.47 6.36 2.10
C PHE A 129 16.59 5.65 3.46
N ALA A 130 16.01 4.45 3.57
CA ALA A 130 16.09 3.63 4.78
C ALA A 130 16.15 2.14 4.43
N GLU A 131 17.16 1.44 4.95
CA GLU A 131 17.35 -0.02 4.77
C GLU A 131 16.30 -0.85 5.52
N ARG A 132 15.81 -0.35 6.66
CA ARG A 132 14.74 -0.98 7.45
C ARG A 132 13.63 0.01 7.70
N PHE A 133 12.40 -0.49 7.83
CA PHE A 133 11.23 0.23 8.34
C PHE A 133 11.39 0.56 9.84
N LYS A 134 12.51 1.17 10.22
CA LYS A 134 12.67 1.71 11.56
C LYS A 134 11.83 2.97 11.62
N ARG A 135 11.07 3.11 12.70
CA ARG A 135 10.40 4.35 13.07
C ARG A 135 11.51 5.37 13.34
N GLN A 136 12.05 6.02 12.29
CA GLN A 136 12.95 7.14 12.45
C GLN A 136 12.12 8.26 13.05
N SER A 137 12.16 8.37 14.38
CA SER A 137 11.47 9.38 15.17
C SER A 137 12.14 10.76 15.05
N ARG A 138 12.63 11.14 13.86
CA ARG A 138 13.43 12.36 13.69
C ARG A 138 13.08 13.22 12.48
N SER A 139 12.23 12.78 11.56
CA SER A 139 11.65 13.68 10.56
C SER A 139 10.39 14.32 11.12
N SER A 140 10.31 15.65 10.99
CA SER A 140 9.26 16.56 11.48
C SER A 140 7.84 16.24 10.97
N SER A 141 7.72 15.25 10.09
CA SER A 141 6.48 14.83 9.46
C SER A 141 5.67 13.96 10.42
N LYS A 142 4.72 14.59 11.11
CA LYS A 142 3.85 13.95 12.11
C LYS A 142 3.02 12.77 11.57
N ASP A 143 2.90 12.62 10.24
CA ASP A 143 2.05 11.59 9.63
C ASP A 143 2.80 10.64 8.68
N MET A 144 3.66 9.77 9.23
CA MET A 144 4.27 8.65 8.49
C MET A 144 3.25 7.64 7.92
N SER A 145 1.98 7.77 8.33
CA SER A 145 0.84 7.00 7.81
C SER A 145 0.18 7.61 6.58
N ARG A 146 0.60 8.81 6.15
CA ARG A 146 0.03 9.48 4.98
C ARG A 146 0.40 8.73 3.70
N ASN A 147 -0.61 8.46 2.88
CA ASN A 147 -0.39 8.03 1.51
C ASN A 147 0.12 9.22 0.71
N SER A 148 1.24 9.02 0.02
CA SER A 148 1.79 10.03 -0.87
C SER A 148 1.26 9.79 -2.28
N ASP A 149 0.91 10.86 -2.97
CA ASP A 149 0.62 10.77 -4.40
C ASP A 149 1.92 10.52 -5.16
N ARG A 150 1.82 9.85 -6.32
CA ARG A 150 2.99 9.58 -7.17
C ARG A 150 3.76 10.85 -7.51
N ASN A 151 3.06 11.95 -7.80
CA ASN A 151 3.70 13.23 -8.13
C ASN A 151 4.52 13.77 -6.96
N VAL A 152 4.23 13.35 -5.73
CA VAL A 152 4.93 13.77 -4.52
C VAL A 152 6.18 12.92 -4.27
N GLU A 153 6.28 11.72 -4.86
CA GLU A 153 7.44 10.81 -4.70
C GLU A 153 8.75 11.47 -5.15
N ASP A 154 8.74 12.17 -6.28
CA ASP A 154 9.93 12.82 -6.84
C ASP A 154 10.41 14.01 -5.98
N PHE A 155 9.54 14.54 -5.11
CA PHE A 155 9.87 15.63 -4.18
C PHE A 155 10.29 15.14 -2.79
N VAL A 156 10.36 13.82 -2.58
CA VAL A 156 10.81 13.27 -1.29
C VAL A 156 12.34 13.41 -1.19
N THR A 157 12.79 14.39 -0.42
CA THR A 157 14.22 14.60 -0.11
C THR A 157 14.45 14.71 1.39
N TRP A 158 15.70 14.51 1.81
CA TRP A 158 16.12 14.83 3.17
C TRP A 158 15.97 16.33 3.43
N VAL A 159 15.58 16.70 4.65
CA VAL A 159 15.62 18.10 5.10
C VAL A 159 17.08 18.57 5.12
N ASP A 160 17.33 19.81 4.71
CA ASP A 160 18.70 20.34 4.56
C ASP A 160 19.49 20.31 5.86
N SER A 161 18.84 20.60 6.99
CA SER A 161 19.44 20.56 8.33
C SER A 161 19.53 19.15 8.94
N SER A 162 19.27 18.09 8.17
CA SER A 162 19.23 16.74 8.72
C SER A 162 20.61 16.10 8.81
N GLU A 163 20.93 15.56 9.99
CA GLU A 163 22.18 14.81 10.24
C GLU A 163 22.37 13.64 9.25
N CYS A 164 21.28 13.04 8.77
CA CYS A 164 21.32 11.97 7.77
C CYS A 164 21.85 12.48 6.43
N LYS A 165 21.43 13.67 5.97
CA LYS A 165 21.94 14.27 4.73
C LYS A 165 23.42 14.60 4.86
N THR A 166 23.82 15.22 5.98
CA THR A 166 25.22 15.54 6.27
C THR A 166 26.10 14.28 6.21
N LYS A 167 25.70 13.19 6.88
CA LYS A 167 26.45 11.92 6.86
C LYS A 167 26.55 11.30 5.47
N VAL A 168 25.49 11.38 4.66
CA VAL A 168 25.51 10.86 3.28
C VAL A 168 26.41 11.71 2.38
N LEU A 169 26.41 13.04 2.56
CA LEU A 169 27.29 13.94 1.80
C LEU A 169 28.76 13.77 2.20
N ASP A 170 29.03 13.60 3.49
CA ASP A 170 30.36 13.31 4.05
C ASP A 170 30.90 11.97 3.53
N TYR A 171 30.10 10.90 3.57
CA TYR A 171 30.46 9.62 2.98
C TYR A 171 30.81 9.71 1.49
N ASN A 172 30.14 10.61 0.75
CA ASN A 172 30.39 10.84 -0.66
C ASN A 172 31.48 11.90 -0.94
N ASN A 173 32.16 12.43 0.07
CA ASN A 173 33.13 13.53 -0.01
C ASN A 173 32.60 14.78 -0.74
N LYS A 174 31.29 15.04 -0.64
CA LYS A 174 30.61 16.19 -1.26
C LYS A 174 30.21 17.26 -0.23
N LEU A 175 30.65 17.10 1.01
CA LEU A 175 30.34 18.02 2.09
C LEU A 175 31.11 19.33 1.88
N GLY A 176 30.40 20.40 1.54
CA GLY A 176 31.00 21.72 1.37
C GLY A 176 31.29 22.37 2.73
N HIS A 177 32.33 23.21 2.79
CA HIS A 177 32.70 23.93 4.01
C HIS A 177 31.58 24.86 4.56
N TYR A 178 30.65 25.31 3.70
CA TYR A 178 29.50 26.12 4.11
C TYR A 178 28.40 25.30 4.81
N ASP A 179 28.27 24.01 4.51
CA ASP A 179 27.26 23.14 5.12
C ASP A 179 27.60 22.74 6.56
N LEU A 180 28.84 22.99 7.00
CA LEU A 180 29.34 22.69 8.36
C LEU A 180 29.05 23.81 9.38
N MET A 181 28.63 24.99 8.91
CA MET A 181 28.46 26.20 9.74
C MET A 181 27.01 26.42 10.24
N ASN A 182 26.08 25.52 9.90
CA ASN A 182 24.67 25.54 10.31
C ASN A 182 24.30 24.26 11.08
#